data_AF-A0AAV4JD80-F1
#
_entry.id   AF-A0AAV4JD80-F1
#
_cell.length_a   1.000
_cell.length_b   1.000
_cell.length_c   1.000
_cell.angle_alpha   90.00
_cell.angle_beta   90.00
_cell.angle_gamma   90.00
#
_symmetry.space_group_name_H-M   'P 1'
#
loop_
_entity.id
_entity.type
_entity.pdbx_description
1 polymer ?
#
loop_
_entity_poly.entity_id
_entity_poly.type
_entity_poly.pdbx_seq_one_letter_code
_entity_poly.pdbx_strand_id
1 'polypeptide(L)'
;MLLKAVLVAVVAVAGYGVYYFDTELAFDVKYYKHYPGVCRRVAGADHGSEDIHVTSDGKAFISTGFQSPQAGLGERQGFHGGVHLFDFKNPSDGAVDLKIVSEKRNLLLMECYDNEG
;
A
#
# COMPACT_ATOMS: atom_id res chain seq x y z
N MET A 1 35.68 -35.27 12.94
CA MET A 1 35.48 -34.67 11.60
C MET A 1 34.02 -34.27 11.38
N LEU A 2 33.06 -35.13 11.71
CA LEU A 2 31.61 -34.84 11.68
C LEU A 2 31.18 -33.56 12.41
N LEU A 3 31.62 -33.33 13.66
CA LEU A 3 31.24 -32.13 14.43
C LEU A 3 31.62 -30.82 13.73
N LYS A 4 32.79 -30.80 13.07
CA LYS A 4 33.26 -29.63 12.30
C LYS A 4 32.41 -29.42 11.04
N ALA A 5 32.03 -30.49 10.36
CA ALA A 5 31.16 -30.42 9.19
C ALA A 5 29.75 -29.91 9.55
N VAL A 6 29.20 -30.36 10.68
CA VAL A 6 27.91 -29.88 11.20
C VAL A 6 27.98 -28.38 11.53
N LEU A 7 29.04 -27.95 12.22
CA LEU A 7 29.21 -26.53 12.55
C LEU A 7 29.27 -25.65 11.28
N VAL A 8 30.01 -26.09 10.26
CA VAL A 8 30.09 -25.38 8.98
C VAL A 8 28.73 -25.33 8.29
N ALA A 9 27.96 -26.41 8.29
CA ALA A 9 26.62 -26.44 7.71
C ALA A 9 25.67 -25.47 8.41
N VAL A 10 25.69 -25.41 9.75
CA VAL A 10 24.87 -24.47 10.53
C VAL A 10 25.21 -23.02 10.21
N VAL A 11 26.50 -22.68 10.15
CA VAL A 11 26.94 -21.32 9.80
C VAL A 11 26.54 -20.95 8.38
N ALA A 12 26.67 -21.88 7.43
CA ALA A 12 26.27 -21.65 6.04
C ALA A 12 24.75 -21.39 5.92
N VAL A 13 23.92 -22.18 6.62
CA VAL A 13 22.46 -21.98 6.63
C VAL A 13 22.08 -20.66 7.29
N ALA A 14 22.70 -20.31 8.42
CA ALA A 14 22.45 -19.03 9.07
C ALA A 14 22.86 -17.84 8.19
N GLY A 15 24.03 -17.94 7.55
CA GLY A 15 24.52 -16.92 6.61
C GLY A 15 23.61 -16.76 5.40
N TYR A 16 23.12 -17.86 4.83
CA TYR A 16 22.13 -17.82 3.75
C TYR A 16 20.82 -17.16 4.19
N GLY A 17 20.35 -17.48 5.40
CA GLY A 17 19.17 -16.85 5.97
C GLY A 17 19.32 -15.33 6.09
N VAL A 18 20.44 -14.87 6.65
CA VAL A 18 20.74 -13.43 6.77
C VAL A 18 20.80 -12.77 5.39
N TYR A 19 21.51 -13.37 4.44
CA TYR A 19 21.60 -12.85 3.08
C TYR A 19 20.22 -12.74 2.41
N TYR A 20 19.39 -13.77 2.51
CA TYR A 20 18.04 -13.78 1.96
C TYR A 20 17.17 -12.66 2.56
N PHE A 21 17.17 -12.53 3.90
CA PHE A 21 16.43 -11.47 4.57
C PHE A 21 16.91 -10.06 4.19
N ASP A 22 18.22 -9.87 4.03
CA ASP A 22 18.79 -8.59 3.61
C ASP A 22 18.32 -8.19 2.21
N THR A 23 18.31 -9.14 1.27
CA THR A 23 17.87 -8.91 -0.11
C THR A 23 16.36 -8.71 -0.24
N GLU A 24 15.55 -9.43 0.55
CA GLU A 24 14.08 -9.31 0.50
C GLU A 24 13.57 -8.02 1.16
N LEU A 25 14.20 -7.60 2.26
CA LEU A 25 13.84 -6.35 2.97
C LEU A 25 14.55 -5.12 2.42
N ALA A 26 15.54 -5.33 1.53
CA ALA A 26 16.26 -4.29 0.81
C ALA A 26 16.86 -3.23 1.75
N PHE A 27 17.51 -3.66 2.83
CA PHE A 27 18.09 -2.76 3.85
C PHE A 27 19.21 -1.86 3.31
N ASP A 28 19.81 -2.21 2.18
CA ASP A 28 20.89 -1.48 1.53
C ASP A 28 20.42 -0.43 0.50
N VAL A 29 19.09 -0.27 0.32
CA VAL A 29 18.52 0.71 -0.62
C VAL A 29 18.84 2.13 -0.18
N LYS A 30 19.44 2.89 -1.10
CA LYS A 30 19.74 4.31 -0.93
C LYS A 30 18.70 5.17 -1.64
N TYR A 31 18.04 6.05 -0.88
CA TYR A 31 17.09 7.01 -1.44
C TYR A 31 17.77 8.33 -1.78
N TYR A 32 17.70 8.74 -3.04
CA TYR A 32 18.10 10.07 -3.49
C TYR A 32 16.88 10.97 -3.54
N LYS A 33 16.99 12.16 -2.94
CA LYS A 33 15.89 13.12 -2.91
C LYS A 33 15.73 13.76 -4.28
N HIS A 34 14.63 13.48 -4.95
CA HIS A 34 14.21 14.15 -6.17
C HIS A 34 13.05 15.10 -5.86
N TYR A 35 13.17 16.36 -6.28
CA TYR A 35 12.12 17.37 -6.13
C TYR A 35 11.62 17.75 -7.53
N PRO A 36 10.50 17.16 -8.00
CA PRO A 36 9.99 17.41 -9.35
C PRO A 36 9.35 18.80 -9.51
N GLY A 37 9.21 19.57 -8.42
CA GLY A 37 8.61 20.90 -8.41
C GLY A 37 7.99 21.21 -7.05
N VAL A 38 6.98 22.07 -7.05
CA VAL A 38 6.22 22.42 -5.84
C VAL A 38 5.35 21.23 -5.43
N CYS A 39 5.63 20.66 -4.26
CA CYS A 39 4.82 19.61 -3.65
C CYS A 39 3.89 20.20 -2.60
N ARG A 40 2.69 19.64 -2.47
CA ARG A 40 1.76 19.93 -1.36
C ARG A 40 1.12 18.65 -0.85
N ARG A 41 0.72 18.63 0.41
CA ARG A 41 -0.13 17.57 0.94
C ARG A 41 -1.55 17.72 0.40
N VAL A 42 -2.18 16.59 0.08
CA VAL A 42 -3.58 16.55 -0.34
C VAL A 42 -4.42 16.41 0.93
N ALA A 43 -5.20 17.44 1.26
CA ALA A 43 -6.14 17.37 2.39
C ALA A 43 -7.22 16.31 2.11
N GLY A 44 -7.64 15.58 3.14
CA GLY A 44 -8.70 14.56 3.05
C GLY A 44 -8.20 13.12 2.85
N ALA A 45 -6.93 12.93 2.47
CA ALA A 45 -6.29 11.61 2.36
C ALA A 45 -5.17 11.43 3.42
N ASP A 46 -5.47 11.75 4.68
CA ASP A 46 -4.48 11.89 5.76
C ASP A 46 -4.06 10.57 6.42
N HIS A 47 -4.73 9.47 6.07
CA HIS A 47 -4.66 8.20 6.80
C HIS A 47 -4.30 7.01 5.90
N GLY A 48 -3.31 7.20 5.03
CA GLY A 48 -2.90 6.23 4.02
C GLY A 48 -3.40 6.63 2.65
N SER A 49 -2.74 6.12 1.61
CA SER A 49 -3.07 6.34 0.19
C SER A 49 -2.47 5.19 -0.61
N GLU A 50 -2.85 3.96 -0.27
CA GLU A 50 -2.13 2.75 -0.66
C GLU A 50 -2.19 2.47 -2.16
N ASP A 51 -3.30 2.84 -2.81
CA ASP A 51 -3.46 2.78 -4.27
C ASP A 51 -4.17 4.02 -4.81
N ILE A 52 -3.82 4.39 -6.04
CA ILE A 52 -4.34 5.57 -6.74
C ILE A 52 -4.58 5.22 -8.21
N HIS A 53 -5.82 5.40 -8.67
CA HIS A 53 -6.17 5.27 -10.08
C HIS A 53 -6.63 6.60 -10.67
N VAL A 54 -5.98 7.04 -11.76
CA VAL A 54 -6.31 8.30 -12.44
C VAL A 54 -7.07 8.03 -13.72
N THR A 55 -8.25 8.64 -13.84
CA THR A 55 -9.09 8.57 -15.03
C THR A 55 -8.57 9.48 -16.15
N SER A 56 -8.99 9.22 -17.38
CA SER A 56 -8.62 10.03 -18.55
C SER A 56 -9.12 11.47 -18.48
N ASP A 57 -10.18 11.77 -17.71
CA ASP A 57 -10.71 13.11 -17.51
C ASP A 57 -10.06 13.86 -16.34
N GLY A 58 -9.05 13.27 -15.68
CA GLY A 58 -8.24 13.93 -14.65
C GLY A 58 -8.79 13.81 -13.23
N LYS A 59 -9.53 12.75 -12.92
CA LYS A 59 -9.95 12.43 -11.55
C LYS A 59 -9.12 11.29 -11.00
N ALA A 60 -8.77 11.34 -9.71
CA ALA A 60 -8.06 10.27 -9.05
C ALA A 60 -8.96 9.63 -7.99
N PHE A 61 -9.11 8.31 -8.06
CA PHE A 61 -9.63 7.51 -6.95
C PHE A 61 -8.44 7.12 -6.07
N ILE A 62 -8.54 7.40 -4.78
CA ILE A 62 -7.49 7.13 -3.79
C ILE A 62 -8.07 6.19 -2.74
N SER A 63 -7.52 4.98 -2.61
CA SER A 63 -7.90 4.08 -1.52
C SER A 63 -7.14 4.48 -0.26
N THR A 64 -7.83 4.47 0.88
CA THR A 64 -7.24 4.82 2.17
C THR A 64 -7.65 3.83 3.25
N GLY A 65 -6.85 3.75 4.30
CA GLY A 65 -7.17 2.97 5.48
C GLY A 65 -6.98 1.48 5.35
N PHE A 66 -5.94 1.09 4.60
CA PHE A 66 -5.43 -0.25 4.69
C PHE A 66 -5.04 -0.57 6.14
N GLN A 67 -5.58 -1.68 6.65
CA GLN A 67 -5.27 -2.20 7.97
C GLN A 67 -4.63 -3.57 7.78
N SER A 68 -3.43 -3.75 8.32
CA SER A 68 -2.75 -5.05 8.34
C SER A 68 -2.09 -5.25 9.69
N PRO A 69 -2.43 -6.34 10.41
CA PRO A 69 -1.74 -6.73 11.64
C PRO A 69 -0.24 -6.94 11.40
N GLN A 70 0.16 -7.44 10.22
CA GLN A 70 1.57 -7.70 9.89
C GLN A 70 2.36 -6.41 9.65
N ALA A 71 1.72 -5.34 9.17
CA ALA A 71 2.37 -4.06 8.92
C ALA A 71 2.58 -3.22 10.19
N GLY A 72 2.17 -3.71 11.37
CA GLY A 72 2.14 -2.91 12.60
C GLY A 72 1.14 -1.75 12.54
N LEU A 73 0.28 -1.73 11.51
CA LEU A 73 -0.78 -0.76 11.31
C LEU A 73 -2.03 -1.30 12.02
N GLY A 74 -2.03 -1.15 13.34
CA GLY A 74 -3.19 -1.49 14.17
C GLY A 74 -4.41 -0.63 13.83
N GLU A 75 -5.59 -1.13 14.19
CA GLU A 75 -6.86 -0.44 14.01
C GLU A 75 -6.80 0.93 14.71
N ARG A 76 -6.81 2.01 13.91
CA ARG A 76 -6.85 3.37 14.44
C ARG A 76 -8.29 3.67 14.84
N GLN A 77 -8.53 3.76 16.14
CA GLN A 77 -9.85 4.11 16.67
C GLN A 77 -10.37 5.40 16.01
N GLY A 78 -11.59 5.34 15.49
CA GLY A 78 -12.26 6.48 14.86
C GLY A 78 -11.92 6.71 13.39
N PHE A 79 -11.17 5.80 12.74
CA PHE A 79 -10.89 5.88 11.32
C PHE A 79 -11.44 4.69 10.54
N HIS A 80 -12.15 4.98 9.46
CA HIS A 80 -12.67 3.99 8.52
C HIS A 80 -12.00 4.20 7.17
N GLY A 81 -11.47 3.12 6.60
CA GLY A 81 -10.95 3.15 5.23
C GLY A 81 -12.06 3.48 4.23
N GLY A 82 -11.66 4.04 3.10
CA GLY A 82 -12.60 4.54 2.10
C GLY A 82 -11.94 4.79 0.75
N VAL A 83 -12.76 5.23 -0.19
CA VAL A 83 -12.31 5.72 -1.50
C VAL A 83 -12.55 7.22 -1.52
N HIS A 84 -11.51 7.99 -1.81
CA HIS A 84 -11.60 9.43 -1.99
C HIS A 84 -11.47 9.79 -3.46
N LEU A 85 -12.12 10.87 -3.85
CA LEU A 85 -12.03 11.45 -5.19
C LEU A 85 -11.22 12.73 -5.13
N PHE A 86 -10.18 12.82 -5.94
CA PHE A 86 -9.38 14.02 -6.13
C PHE A 86 -9.53 14.53 -7.57
N ASP A 87 -9.67 15.84 -7.76
CA ASP A 87 -9.79 16.44 -9.10
C ASP A 87 -8.52 17.22 -9.46
N PHE A 88 -7.77 16.73 -10.45
CA PHE A 88 -6.56 17.41 -10.92
C PHE A 88 -6.86 18.76 -11.59
N LYS A 89 -8.09 18.99 -12.05
CA LYS A 89 -8.51 20.28 -12.61
C LYS A 89 -8.76 21.33 -11.51
N ASN A 90 -9.13 20.89 -10.29
CA ASN A 90 -9.40 21.76 -9.15
C ASN A 90 -8.62 21.29 -7.90
N PRO A 91 -7.27 21.34 -7.94
CA PRO A 91 -6.45 20.73 -6.90
C PRO A 91 -6.66 21.35 -5.51
N SER A 92 -7.04 22.63 -5.44
CA SER A 92 -7.26 23.35 -4.19
C SER A 92 -8.35 22.75 -3.30
N ASP A 93 -9.30 22.01 -3.89
CA ASP A 93 -10.44 21.43 -3.18
C ASP A 93 -10.05 20.23 -2.30
N GLY A 94 -8.85 19.67 -2.50
CA GLY A 94 -8.40 18.47 -1.81
C GLY A 94 -9.10 17.21 -2.31
N ALA A 95 -8.97 16.13 -1.54
CA ALA A 95 -9.67 14.87 -1.80
C ALA A 95 -10.96 14.84 -0.97
N VAL A 96 -12.05 14.35 -1.58
CA VAL A 96 -13.36 14.25 -0.94
C VAL A 96 -13.80 12.79 -0.83
N ASP A 97 -14.48 12.44 0.25
CA ASP A 97 -15.01 11.08 0.44
C ASP A 97 -16.00 10.73 -0.67
N LEU A 98 -15.75 9.63 -1.38
CA LEU A 98 -16.65 9.11 -2.37
C LEU A 98 -17.62 8.13 -1.71
N LYS A 99 -18.90 8.52 -1.62
CA LYS A 99 -19.97 7.62 -1.19
C LYS A 99 -20.49 6.83 -2.38
N ILE A 100 -20.19 5.54 -2.42
CA ILE A 100 -20.76 4.63 -3.41
C ILE A 100 -22.17 4.27 -2.95
N VAL A 101 -23.17 4.87 -3.60
CA VAL A 101 -24.58 4.58 -3.32
C VAL A 101 -25.04 3.50 -4.29
N SER A 102 -25.42 2.34 -3.76
CA SER A 102 -26.10 1.31 -4.54
C SER A 102 -27.58 1.71 -4.70
N GLU A 103 -27.97 2.11 -5.91
CA GLU A 103 -29.39 2.09 -6.27
C GLU A 103 -29.81 0.62 -6.47
N LYS A 104 -30.93 0.20 -5.87
CA LYS A 104 -31.57 -1.10 -6.11
C LYS A 104 -32.07 -1.23 -7.55
N ARG A 105 -31.17 -1.26 -8.52
CA ARG A 105 -31.42 -1.70 -9.89
C ARG A 105 -30.60 -2.95 -10.07
N ASN A 106 -31.27 -4.06 -10.43
CA ASN A 106 -30.73 -5.38 -10.77
C ASN A 106 -29.24 -5.31 -11.18
N LEU A 107 -28.36 -5.34 -10.18
CA LEU A 107 -26.93 -5.47 -10.36
C LEU A 107 -26.71 -6.96 -10.55
N LEU A 108 -26.56 -7.36 -11.81
CA LEU A 108 -25.61 -8.41 -12.14
C LEU A 108 -24.27 -7.91 -11.58
N LEU A 109 -24.03 -8.24 -10.31
CA LEU A 109 -22.78 -7.96 -9.64
C LEU A 109 -21.69 -8.57 -10.51
N MET A 110 -20.77 -7.71 -10.93
CA MET A 110 -19.44 -8.10 -11.34
C MET A 110 -18.88 -8.88 -10.15
N GLU A 111 -18.87 -10.21 -10.25
CA GLU A 111 -18.26 -11.08 -9.25
C GLU A 111 -16.82 -10.61 -9.06
N CYS A 112 -16.47 -10.17 -7.85
CA CYS A 112 -15.09 -10.18 -7.42
C CYS A 112 -14.64 -11.64 -7.51
N TYR A 113 -13.87 -11.95 -8.55
CA TYR A 113 -13.32 -13.27 -8.78
C TYR A 113 -12.18 -13.47 -7.78
N ASP A 114 -12.52 -13.93 -6.58
CA ASP A 114 -11.55 -14.42 -5.61
C ASP A 114 -10.99 -15.75 -6.14
N ASN A 115 -9.87 -15.67 -6.88
CA ASN A 115 -9.02 -16.81 -7.16
C ASN A 115 -8.13 -17.05 -5.93
N GLU A 116 -8.66 -17.79 -4.94
CA GLU A 116 -7.80 -18.52 -4.01
C GLU A 116 -7.42 -19.85 -4.67
N GLY A 117 -6.15 -19.97 -5.07
CA GLY A 117 -5.49 -21.20 -5.50
C GLY A 117 -4.42 -21.62 -4.51
#